data_AF-A0A1I7GPV9-F1
#
_entry.id   AF-A0A1I7GPV9-F1
#
_cell.length_a   1.000
_cell.length_b   1.000
_cell.length_c   1.000
_cell.angle_alpha   90.00
_cell.angle_beta   90.00
_cell.angle_gamma   90.00
#
_symmetry.space_group_name_H-M   'P 1'
#
loop_
_entity.id
_entity.type
_entity.pdbx_description
1 polymer ?
#
loop_
_entity_poly.entity_id
_entity_poly.type
_entity_poly.pdbx_seq_one_letter_code
_entity_poly.pdbx_strand_id
1 'polypeptide(L)'
;MRLLHAAKAASWMDKGLTHMTAVFGLLVLPLAALLLAQWPLRELVQAYSRQANDAAQVLFALYVAVAVTAASRSHAHLASLQPRPDGAPRPRWQAWALLACVTPWALFMLWAGWPLVAASVASFERFGETLSPGYFLIKLAMALMLLLVLVEGLLELLPHGRAPGSP
;
A
#
# COMPACT_ATOMS: atom_id res chain seq x y z
N MET A 1 -3.87 0.26 -32.67
CA MET A 1 -5.05 0.54 -31.82
C MET A 1 -4.98 -0.08 -30.42
N ARG A 2 -4.72 -1.40 -30.24
CA ARG A 2 -4.60 -2.05 -28.90
C ARG A 2 -3.52 -1.47 -27.98
N LEU A 3 -2.34 -1.14 -28.52
CA LEU A 3 -1.24 -0.53 -27.75
C LEU A 3 -1.58 0.87 -27.24
N LEU A 4 -2.39 1.63 -27.98
CA LEU A 4 -2.82 2.97 -27.58
C LEU A 4 -3.81 2.92 -26.40
N HIS A 5 -4.72 1.93 -26.40
CA HIS A 5 -5.63 1.70 -25.28
C HIS A 5 -4.89 1.24 -24.02
N ALA A 6 -3.90 0.35 -24.16
CA ALA A 6 -3.08 -0.11 -23.04
C ALA A 6 -2.25 1.02 -22.42
N ALA A 7 -1.61 1.86 -23.24
CA ALA A 7 -0.84 3.01 -22.77
C ALA A 7 -1.73 4.06 -22.07
N LYS A 8 -2.94 4.31 -22.61
CA LYS A 8 -3.91 5.20 -21.98
C LYS A 8 -4.35 4.65 -20.62
N ALA A 9 -4.70 3.36 -20.54
CA ALA A 9 -5.10 2.71 -19.29
C ALA A 9 -4.00 2.77 -18.23
N ALA A 10 -2.74 2.50 -18.60
CA ALA A 10 -1.59 2.65 -17.72
C ALA A 10 -1.47 4.08 -17.17
N SER A 11 -1.61 5.09 -18.04
CA SER A 11 -1.54 6.50 -17.62
C SER A 11 -2.64 6.91 -16.65
N TRP A 12 -3.85 6.33 -16.77
CA TRP A 12 -4.94 6.54 -15.82
C TRP A 12 -4.66 5.87 -14.48
N MET A 13 -4.12 4.64 -14.51
CA MET A 13 -3.70 3.90 -13.32
C MET A 13 -2.62 4.67 -12.56
N ASP A 14 -1.61 5.18 -13.25
CA ASP A 14 -0.51 5.96 -12.67
C ASP A 14 -1.02 7.24 -11.98
N LYS A 15 -1.92 7.97 -12.64
CA LYS A 15 -2.56 9.16 -12.05
C LYS A 15 -3.38 8.79 -10.82
N GLY A 16 -4.14 7.70 -10.89
CA GLY A 16 -4.93 7.18 -9.78
C GLY A 16 -4.06 6.81 -8.58
N LEU A 17 -2.97 6.08 -8.79
CA LEU A 17 -2.00 5.72 -7.75
C LEU A 17 -1.32 6.95 -7.16
N THR A 18 -0.95 7.93 -7.98
CA THR A 18 -0.36 9.19 -7.51
C THR A 18 -1.34 9.96 -6.63
N HIS A 19 -2.62 10.03 -7.02
CA HIS A 19 -3.63 10.69 -6.21
C HIS A 19 -3.91 9.92 -4.90
N MET A 20 -4.03 8.59 -4.99
CA MET A 20 -4.24 7.72 -3.83
C MET A 20 -3.10 7.86 -2.81
N THR A 21 -1.85 7.86 -3.27
CA THR A 21 -0.67 8.03 -2.38
C THR A 21 -0.66 9.41 -1.72
N ALA A 22 -1.04 10.47 -2.42
CA ALA A 22 -1.18 11.80 -1.82
C ALA A 22 -2.27 11.85 -0.73
N VAL A 23 -3.44 11.27 -1.00
CA VAL A 23 -4.58 11.26 -0.06
C VAL A 23 -4.28 10.39 1.15
N PHE A 24 -3.83 9.15 0.95
CA PHE A 24 -3.52 8.23 2.04
C PHE A 24 -2.27 8.64 2.83
N GLY A 25 -1.36 9.40 2.21
CA GLY A 25 -0.26 10.05 2.92
C GLY A 25 -0.72 10.92 4.08
N LEU A 26 -1.90 11.55 3.98
CA LEU A 26 -2.47 12.36 5.05
C LEU A 26 -2.87 11.54 6.29
N LEU A 27 -3.06 10.21 6.17
CA LEU A 27 -3.37 9.33 7.30
C LEU A 27 -2.25 9.31 8.35
N VAL A 28 -1.03 9.70 8.00
CA VAL A 28 0.08 9.81 8.95
C VAL A 28 -0.23 10.79 10.09
N LEU A 29 -1.01 11.84 9.81
CA LEU A 29 -1.35 12.87 10.80
C LEU A 29 -2.28 12.33 11.91
N PRO A 30 -3.48 11.79 11.60
CA PRO A 30 -4.32 11.19 12.62
C PRO A 30 -3.68 9.94 13.24
N LEU A 31 -2.88 9.17 12.49
CA LEU A 31 -2.13 8.05 13.05
C LEU A 31 -1.13 8.50 14.13
N ALA A 32 -0.30 9.50 13.84
CA ALA A 32 0.66 10.04 14.80
C ALA A 32 -0.05 10.62 16.02
N ALA A 33 -1.16 11.34 15.82
CA ALA A 33 -1.99 11.86 16.90
C ALA A 33 -2.53 10.74 17.80
N LEU A 34 -3.05 9.65 17.22
CA LEU A 34 -3.56 8.50 17.99
C LEU A 34 -2.45 7.79 18.77
N LEU A 35 -1.28 7.58 18.15
CA LEU A 35 -0.12 6.97 18.81
C LEU A 35 0.36 7.81 20.00
N LEU A 36 0.44 9.14 19.82
CA LEU A 36 0.79 10.06 20.89
C LEU A 36 -0.28 10.05 22.00
N ALA A 37 -1.56 10.03 21.61
CA ALA A 37 -2.69 10.03 22.54
C ALA A 37 -2.78 8.75 23.39
N GLN A 38 -2.12 7.65 23.02
CA GLN A 38 -2.16 6.42 23.83
C GLN A 38 -1.58 6.62 25.23
N TRP A 39 -0.48 7.37 25.37
CA TRP A 39 0.13 7.67 26.67
C TRP A 39 -0.78 8.49 27.59
N PRO A 40 -1.29 9.69 27.21
CA PRO A 40 -2.15 10.47 28.09
C PRO A 40 -3.49 9.77 28.36
N LEU A 41 -4.05 9.04 27.38
CA LEU A 41 -5.26 8.25 27.60
C LEU A 41 -5.04 7.12 28.60
N ARG A 42 -3.86 6.51 28.60
CA ARG A 42 -3.51 5.45 29.55
C ARG A 42 -3.21 6.01 30.93
N GLU A 43 -2.35 7.02 31.04
CA GLU A 43 -1.81 7.46 32.34
C GLU A 43 -2.66 8.55 33.02
N LEU A 44 -3.23 9.49 32.25
CA LEU A 44 -3.97 10.63 32.81
C LEU A 44 -5.47 10.36 32.85
N VAL A 45 -6.02 9.89 31.73
CA VAL A 45 -7.47 9.66 31.59
C VAL A 45 -7.87 8.26 32.08
N GLN A 46 -6.94 7.30 32.05
CA GLN A 46 -7.17 5.89 32.42
C GLN A 46 -8.33 5.24 31.64
N ALA A 47 -8.62 5.73 30.43
CA ALA A 47 -9.70 5.26 29.58
C ALA A 47 -9.37 5.45 28.10
N TYR A 48 -10.07 4.72 27.22
CA TYR A 48 -9.99 4.85 25.76
C TYR A 48 -8.65 4.55 25.07
N SER A 49 -7.58 4.28 25.83
CA SER A 49 -6.25 3.97 25.26
C SER A 49 -6.28 2.76 24.31
N ARG A 50 -7.04 1.71 24.65
CA ARG A 50 -7.22 0.53 23.78
C ARG A 50 -7.98 0.86 22.49
N GLN A 51 -9.04 1.63 22.56
CA GLN A 51 -9.81 2.07 21.39
C GLN A 51 -8.98 2.98 20.48
N ALA A 52 -8.17 3.87 21.05
CA ALA A 52 -7.22 4.68 20.29
C ALA A 52 -6.18 3.82 19.58
N ASN A 53 -5.72 2.75 20.23
CA ASN A 53 -4.83 1.77 19.62
C ASN A 53 -5.50 0.98 18.49
N ASP A 54 -6.73 0.50 18.66
CA ASP A 54 -7.48 -0.19 17.60
C ASP A 54 -7.61 0.69 16.35
N ALA A 55 -7.99 1.97 16.55
CA ALA A 55 -8.09 2.94 15.48
C ALA A 55 -6.72 3.19 14.81
N ALA A 56 -5.66 3.32 15.61
CA ALA A 56 -4.31 3.47 15.09
C ALA A 56 -3.88 2.26 14.26
N GLN A 57 -4.20 1.04 14.66
CA GLN A 57 -3.89 -0.18 13.91
C GLN A 57 -4.59 -0.22 12.55
N VAL A 58 -5.87 0.18 12.48
CA VAL A 58 -6.60 0.28 11.20
C VAL A 58 -5.98 1.33 10.29
N LEU A 59 -5.72 2.54 10.81
CA LEU A 59 -5.10 3.62 10.03
C LEU A 59 -3.69 3.25 9.56
N PHE A 60 -2.91 2.61 10.44
CA PHE A 60 -1.57 2.14 10.12
C PHE A 60 -1.60 1.10 9.00
N ALA A 61 -2.49 0.10 9.08
CA ALA A 61 -2.60 -0.93 8.04
C ALA A 61 -2.93 -0.33 6.66
N LEU A 62 -3.89 0.61 6.61
CA LEU A 62 -4.24 1.32 5.37
C LEU A 62 -3.10 2.21 4.87
N TYR A 63 -2.46 2.96 5.77
CA TYR A 63 -1.33 3.81 5.44
C TYR A 63 -0.18 2.99 4.86
N VAL A 64 0.21 1.89 5.52
CA VAL A 64 1.32 1.03 5.08
C VAL A 64 1.01 0.36 3.74
N ALA A 65 -0.22 -0.11 3.53
CA ALA A 65 -0.60 -0.71 2.25
C ALA A 65 -0.31 0.22 1.06
N VAL A 66 -0.61 1.51 1.22
CA VAL A 66 -0.34 2.53 0.20
C VAL A 66 1.11 3.02 0.22
N ALA A 67 1.72 3.18 1.40
CA ALA A 67 3.08 3.68 1.56
C ALA A 67 4.12 2.71 0.98
N VAL A 68 3.97 1.39 1.15
CA VAL A 68 4.84 0.38 0.52
C VAL A 68 4.79 0.49 -1.00
N THR A 69 3.59 0.73 -1.55
CA THR A 69 3.41 0.95 -2.99
C THR A 69 4.08 2.25 -3.43
N ALA A 70 3.89 3.35 -2.69
CA ALA A 70 4.53 4.64 -2.95
C ALA A 70 6.07 4.57 -2.88
N ALA A 71 6.61 3.84 -1.91
CA ALA A 71 8.03 3.66 -1.70
C ALA A 71 8.65 2.72 -2.77
N SER A 72 7.88 1.74 -3.27
CA SER A 72 8.28 0.93 -4.44
C SER A 72 8.36 1.79 -5.71
N ARG A 73 7.36 2.66 -5.93
CA ARG A 73 7.30 3.62 -7.06
C ARG A 73 8.41 4.65 -7.05
N SER A 74 8.72 5.21 -5.89
CA SER A 74 9.83 6.15 -5.71
C SER A 74 11.19 5.47 -5.63
N HIS A 75 11.23 4.13 -5.73
CA HIS A 75 12.43 3.31 -5.63
C HIS A 75 13.23 3.53 -4.34
N ALA A 76 12.55 3.93 -3.26
CA ALA A 76 13.16 4.24 -1.97
C ALA A 76 13.50 2.97 -1.15
N HIS A 77 12.96 1.80 -1.51
CA HIS A 77 12.99 0.61 -0.64
C HIS A 77 14.26 -0.26 -0.71
N LEU A 78 15.09 -0.14 -1.76
CA LEU A 78 16.27 -1.00 -1.99
C LEU A 78 17.44 -0.25 -2.68
N ALA A 79 17.54 1.06 -2.50
CA ALA A 79 18.63 1.86 -3.04
C ALA A 79 19.84 1.84 -2.08
N SER A 80 20.63 0.76 -2.09
CA SER A 80 22.01 0.83 -1.56
C SER A 80 22.91 1.70 -2.46
N LEU A 81 22.47 1.93 -3.70
CA LEU A 81 23.07 2.84 -4.65
C LEU A 81 22.15 4.05 -4.80
N GLN A 82 22.73 5.25 -4.64
CA GLN A 82 22.07 6.52 -4.92
C GLN A 82 21.29 6.46 -6.26
N PRO A 83 20.17 7.19 -6.38
CA PRO A 83 19.56 7.44 -7.68
C PRO A 83 20.65 7.82 -8.68
N ARG A 84 20.71 7.10 -9.79
CA ARG A 84 21.72 7.37 -10.82
C ARG A 84 21.53 8.84 -11.26
N PRO A 85 22.57 9.68 -11.22
CA PRO A 85 22.45 11.12 -11.49
C PRO A 85 21.80 11.42 -12.86
N ASP A 86 21.92 10.47 -13.78
CA ASP A 86 21.62 10.63 -15.19
C ASP A 86 20.14 10.36 -15.55
N GLY A 87 19.28 10.01 -14.58
CA GLY A 87 17.87 9.68 -14.85
C GLY A 87 17.67 8.46 -15.77
N ALA A 88 18.69 7.61 -15.91
CA ALA A 88 18.67 6.49 -16.85
C ALA A 88 17.60 5.46 -16.42
N PRO A 89 16.76 4.97 -17.35
CA PRO A 89 15.72 4.00 -17.03
C PRO A 89 16.32 2.69 -16.51
N ARG A 90 15.64 2.06 -15.54
CA ARG A 90 16.06 0.75 -15.01
C ARG A 90 16.14 -0.28 -16.15
N PRO A 91 17.12 -1.19 -16.11
CA PRO A 91 17.16 -2.28 -17.05
C PRO A 91 15.96 -3.20 -16.80
N ARG A 92 15.25 -3.57 -17.87
CA ARG A 92 13.99 -4.32 -17.82
C ARG A 92 14.07 -5.64 -17.06
N TRP A 93 15.26 -6.24 -16.92
CA TRP A 93 15.45 -7.47 -16.16
C TRP A 93 15.10 -7.31 -14.67
N GLN A 94 15.26 -6.10 -14.10
CA GLN A 94 14.93 -5.86 -12.68
C GLN A 94 13.42 -5.91 -12.46
N ALA A 95 12.63 -5.33 -13.37
CA ALA A 95 11.17 -5.45 -13.35
C ALA A 95 10.73 -6.92 -13.48
N TRP A 96 11.37 -7.68 -14.38
CA TRP A 96 11.12 -9.11 -14.51
C TRP A 96 11.50 -9.91 -13.26
N ALA A 97 12.62 -9.59 -12.61
CA ALA A 97 13.06 -10.24 -11.38
C ALA A 97 12.10 -9.93 -10.22
N LEU A 98 11.67 -8.68 -10.07
CA LEU A 98 10.67 -8.28 -9.09
C LEU A 98 9.35 -9.04 -9.32
N LEU A 99 8.86 -9.10 -10.56
CA LEU A 99 7.66 -9.85 -10.88
C LEU A 99 7.81 -11.34 -10.59
N ALA A 100 8.90 -11.97 -11.04
CA ALA A 100 9.13 -13.41 -10.83
C ALA A 100 9.25 -13.76 -9.34
N CYS A 101 9.86 -12.88 -8.53
CA CYS A 101 10.02 -13.10 -7.11
C CYS A 101 8.77 -12.75 -6.29
N VAL A 102 8.05 -11.68 -6.62
CA VAL A 102 6.97 -11.16 -5.77
C VAL A 102 5.59 -11.66 -6.21
N THR A 103 5.35 -11.76 -7.52
CA THR A 103 4.02 -12.10 -8.07
C THR A 103 3.51 -13.47 -7.62
N PRO A 104 4.31 -14.55 -7.68
CA PRO A 104 3.81 -15.87 -7.27
C PRO A 104 3.39 -15.88 -5.80
N TRP A 105 4.16 -15.23 -4.94
CA TRP A 105 3.84 -15.15 -3.51
C TRP A 105 2.63 -14.28 -3.23
N ALA A 106 2.53 -13.11 -3.87
CA ALA A 106 1.38 -12.23 -3.69
C ALA A 106 0.07 -12.89 -4.17
N LEU A 107 0.10 -13.57 -5.32
CA LEU A 107 -1.04 -14.34 -5.82
C LEU A 107 -1.40 -15.50 -4.91
N PHE A 108 -0.40 -16.26 -4.44
CA PHE A 108 -0.61 -17.36 -3.51
C PHE A 108 -1.21 -16.88 -2.18
N MET A 109 -0.67 -15.81 -1.59
CA MET A 109 -1.19 -15.23 -0.34
C MET A 109 -2.61 -14.70 -0.50
N LEU A 110 -2.94 -14.07 -1.64
CA LEU A 110 -4.31 -13.66 -1.93
C LEU A 110 -5.23 -14.88 -2.03
N TRP A 111 -4.85 -15.90 -2.79
CA TRP A 111 -5.68 -17.09 -2.94
C TRP A 111 -5.87 -17.86 -1.63
N ALA A 112 -4.79 -18.16 -0.92
CA ALA A 112 -4.82 -18.91 0.33
C ALA A 112 -5.47 -18.12 1.48
N GLY A 113 -5.26 -16.80 1.51
CA GLY A 113 -5.80 -15.91 2.54
C GLY A 113 -7.22 -15.43 2.27
N TRP A 114 -7.73 -15.53 1.04
CA TRP A 114 -9.05 -14.99 0.67
C TRP A 114 -10.21 -15.51 1.53
N PRO A 115 -10.33 -16.82 1.83
CA PRO A 115 -11.41 -17.32 2.68
C PRO A 115 -11.40 -16.67 4.08
N LEU A 116 -10.21 -16.44 4.63
CA LEU A 116 -10.05 -15.78 5.93
C LEU A 116 -10.45 -14.30 5.87
N VAL A 117 -10.05 -13.58 4.82
CA VAL A 117 -10.43 -12.17 4.60
C VAL A 117 -11.95 -12.07 4.39
N ALA A 118 -12.52 -12.91 3.55
CA ALA A 118 -13.96 -12.91 3.26
C ALA A 118 -14.80 -13.21 4.50
N ALA A 119 -14.43 -14.23 5.28
CA ALA A 119 -15.10 -14.54 6.55
C ALA A 119 -14.99 -13.39 7.56
N SER A 120 -13.82 -12.74 7.62
CA SER A 120 -13.58 -11.58 8.49
C SER A 120 -14.48 -10.40 8.15
N VAL A 121 -14.61 -10.09 6.85
CA VAL A 121 -15.48 -9.02 6.36
C VAL A 121 -16.95 -9.36 6.60
N ALA A 122 -17.38 -10.59 6.31
CA ALA A 122 -18.76 -11.02 6.51
C ALA A 122 -19.19 -10.99 7.98
N SER A 123 -18.26 -11.25 8.91
CA SER A 123 -18.51 -11.22 10.35
C SER A 123 -18.27 -9.85 11.00
N PHE A 124 -17.84 -8.83 10.23
CA PHE A 124 -17.36 -7.56 10.77
C PHE A 124 -16.39 -7.76 11.94
N GLU A 125 -15.34 -8.56 11.70
CA GLU A 125 -14.46 -9.05 12.76
C GLU A 125 -13.98 -7.92 13.69
N ARG A 126 -14.15 -8.19 14.98
CA ARG A 126 -13.89 -7.25 16.07
C ARG A 126 -12.54 -7.53 16.70
N PHE A 127 -11.96 -6.51 17.30
CA PHE A 127 -10.78 -6.69 18.14
C PHE A 127 -11.15 -7.53 19.38
N GLY A 128 -10.32 -8.53 19.72
CA GLY A 128 -10.65 -9.49 20.78
C GLY A 128 -10.80 -8.86 22.17
N GLU A 129 -10.02 -7.83 22.47
CA GLU A 129 -9.97 -7.18 23.78
C GLU A 129 -11.05 -6.11 23.99
N THR A 130 -11.35 -5.34 22.95
CA THR A 130 -12.25 -4.17 23.03
C THR A 130 -13.62 -4.43 22.41
N LEU A 131 -13.76 -5.51 21.64
CA LEU A 131 -14.94 -5.84 20.84
C LEU A 131 -15.36 -4.72 19.88
N SER A 132 -14.45 -3.79 19.57
CA SER A 132 -14.68 -2.74 18.58
C SER A 132 -14.62 -3.36 17.17
N PRO A 133 -15.53 -2.99 16.25
CA PRO A 133 -15.43 -3.45 14.86
C PRO A 133 -14.25 -2.76 14.17
N GLY A 134 -13.46 -3.52 13.40
CA GLY A 134 -12.39 -2.93 12.58
C GLY A 134 -11.22 -3.86 12.27
N TYR A 135 -11.10 -5.00 12.94
CA TYR A 135 -10.03 -5.94 12.66
C TYR A 135 -10.08 -6.49 11.23
N PHE A 136 -11.30 -6.64 10.67
CA PHE A 136 -11.48 -6.98 9.26
C PHE A 136 -10.87 -5.96 8.29
N LEU A 137 -10.80 -4.67 8.66
CA LEU A 137 -10.16 -3.64 7.83
C LEU A 137 -8.66 -3.84 7.73
N ILE A 138 -8.02 -4.38 8.78
CA ILE A 138 -6.59 -4.72 8.75
C ILE A 138 -6.32 -5.83 7.74
N LYS A 139 -7.15 -6.88 7.75
CA LYS A 139 -7.05 -7.98 6.77
C LYS A 139 -7.35 -7.51 5.35
N LEU A 140 -8.31 -6.60 5.18
CA LEU A 140 -8.62 -5.99 3.89
C LEU A 140 -7.46 -5.11 3.40
N ALA A 141 -6.83 -4.33 4.30
CA ALA A 141 -5.67 -3.52 3.98
C ALA A 141 -4.46 -4.38 3.56
N MET A 142 -4.27 -5.53 4.20
CA MET A 142 -3.26 -6.52 3.79
C MET A 142 -3.53 -7.05 2.38
N ALA A 143 -4.79 -7.43 2.08
CA ALA A 143 -5.16 -7.85 0.73
C ALA A 143 -4.98 -6.73 -0.30
N LEU A 144 -5.35 -5.49 0.05
CA LEU A 144 -5.13 -4.30 -0.76
C LEU A 144 -3.64 -4.10 -1.05
N MET A 145 -2.77 -4.21 -0.05
CA MET A 145 -1.31 -4.09 -0.23
C MET A 145 -0.80 -5.09 -1.27
N LEU A 146 -1.21 -6.36 -1.19
CA LEU A 146 -0.81 -7.39 -2.15
C LEU A 146 -1.30 -7.05 -3.57
N LEU A 147 -2.53 -6.57 -3.71
CA LEU A 147 -3.08 -6.13 -5.00
C LEU A 147 -2.31 -4.93 -5.56
N LEU A 148 -1.97 -3.95 -4.73
CA LEU A 148 -1.22 -2.77 -5.16
C LEU A 148 0.20 -3.13 -5.61
N VAL A 149 0.86 -4.05 -4.90
CA VAL A 149 2.18 -4.58 -5.30
C VAL A 149 2.12 -5.30 -6.65
N LEU A 150 1.06 -6.09 -6.90
CA LEU A 150 0.85 -6.75 -8.18
C LEU A 150 0.60 -5.75 -9.32
N VAL A 151 -0.24 -4.75 -9.07
CA VAL A 151 -0.52 -3.68 -10.04
C VAL A 151 0.77 -2.93 -10.37
N GLU A 152 1.57 -2.57 -9.37
CA GLU A 152 2.84 -1.88 -9.56
C GLU A 152 3.83 -2.70 -10.40
N GLY A 153 4.02 -3.98 -10.07
CA GLY A 153 4.89 -4.86 -10.85
C GLY A 153 4.46 -4.98 -12.32
N LEU A 154 3.15 -4.99 -12.59
CA LEU A 154 2.62 -5.00 -13.96
C LEU A 154 2.84 -3.67 -14.69
N LEU A 155 2.65 -2.54 -14.00
CA LEU A 155 2.90 -1.21 -14.57
C LEU A 155 4.37 -1.00 -14.95
N GLU A 156 5.30 -1.54 -14.17
CA GLU A 156 6.74 -1.44 -14.45
C GLU A 156 7.14 -2.11 -15.79
N LEU A 157 6.40 -3.12 -16.25
CA LEU A 157 6.63 -3.74 -17.57
C LEU A 157 6.10 -2.91 -18.74
N LEU A 158 5.11 -2.05 -18.49
CA LEU A 158 4.48 -1.29 -19.57
C LEU A 158 5.45 -0.22 -20.09
N PRO A 159 5.48 0.01 -21.42
CA PRO A 159 6.26 1.10 -21.99
C PRO A 159 5.79 2.41 -21.36
N HIS A 160 6.63 3.02 -20.53
CA HIS A 160 6.40 4.36 -20.05
C HIS A 160 6.50 5.25 -21.28
N GLY A 161 5.36 5.79 -21.71
CA GLY A 161 5.30 6.78 -22.77
C GLY A 161 6.12 7.98 -22.31
N ARG A 162 7.40 8.02 -22.71
CA ARG A 162 8.26 9.18 -22.53
C ARG A 162 7.56 10.33 -23.21
N ALA A 163 7.05 11.30 -22.44
CA ALA A 163 6.82 12.62 -23.01
C ALA A 163 8.20 13.11 -23.47
N PRO A 164 8.41 13.37 -24.77
CA PRO A 164 9.67 13.96 -25.22
C PRO A 164 9.72 15.40 -24.71
N GLY A 165 10.69 15.66 -23.82
CA GLY A 165 11.12 17.01 -23.44
C GLY A 165 10.61 17.50 -22.09
N SER A 166 11.52 17.60 -21.12
CA SER A 166 11.99 18.88 -20.53
C SER A 166 12.64 18.67 -19.16
N PRO A 167 13.70 19.43 -18.82
CA PRO A 167 14.98 19.65 -19.52
C PRO A 167 16.06 18.63 -19.14
#